data_AF-A0A916WL01-F1
#
_entry.id   AF-A0A916WL01-F1
#
_cell.length_a   1.000
_cell.length_b   1.000
_cell.length_c   1.000
_cell.angle_alpha   90.00
_cell.angle_beta   90.00
_cell.angle_gamma   90.00
#
_symmetry.space_group_name_H-M   'P 1'
#
loop_
_entity.id
_entity.type
_entity.pdbx_description
1 polymer ?
#
loop_
_entity_poly.entity_id
_entity_poly.type
_entity_poly.pdbx_seq_one_letter_code
_entity_poly.pdbx_strand_id
1 'polypeptide(L)'
;MLFIAPITSKEPATGRQAVLIPETEALRANLDRDLRLWVMVDELNADILEKSYTLEDRTPRGQFSQAFTDKLIRAVTDVRAAGMLRLSKRT
;
A
#
# COMPACT_ATOMS: atom_id res chain seq x y z
N MET A 1 -1.61 5.53 -15.00
CA MET A 1 -1.56 6.15 -13.66
C MET A 1 -1.10 5.09 -12.68
N LEU A 2 -0.07 5.39 -11.90
CA LEU A 2 0.44 4.48 -10.86
C LEU A 2 -0.11 4.96 -9.50
N PHE A 3 -0.54 4.03 -8.67
CA PHE A 3 -0.89 4.31 -7.27
C PHE A 3 0.09 3.60 -6.34
N ILE A 4 0.52 4.30 -5.30
CA ILE A 4 1.45 3.78 -4.31
C ILE A 4 0.79 3.89 -2.94
N ALA A 5 0.61 2.77 -2.27
CA ALA A 5 0.16 2.68 -0.88
C ALA A 5 1.38 2.49 0.04
N PRO A 6 1.52 3.26 1.13
CA PRO A 6 2.64 3.09 2.04
C PRO A 6 2.48 1.84 2.92
N ILE A 7 3.61 1.20 3.22
CA ILE A 7 3.72 0.11 4.19
C ILE A 7 4.39 0.64 5.46
N THR A 8 3.86 0.28 6.63
CA THR A 8 4.39 0.72 7.93
C THR A 8 4.46 -0.43 8.93
N SER A 9 5.46 -0.40 9.81
CA SER A 9 5.53 -1.26 11.01
C SER A 9 4.86 -0.63 12.23
N LYS A 10 4.48 0.66 12.15
CA LYS A 10 3.76 1.35 13.22
C LYS A 10 2.30 0.93 13.18
N GLU A 11 1.76 0.55 14.33
CA GLU A 11 0.34 0.25 14.46
C GLU A 11 -0.51 1.47 14.07
N PRO A 12 -1.50 1.30 13.18
CA PRO A 12 -2.37 2.39 12.77
C PRO A 12 -3.12 3.00 13.96
N ALA A 13 -3.15 4.33 14.03
CA ALA A 13 -3.96 5.03 15.02
C ALA A 13 -5.46 4.76 14.83
N THR A 14 -6.24 4.88 15.90
CA THR A 14 -7.70 4.73 15.85
C THR A 14 -8.31 5.62 14.77
N GLY A 15 -9.16 5.02 13.91
CA GLY A 15 -9.82 5.72 12.80
C GLY A 15 -9.06 5.68 11.46
N ARG A 16 -7.78 5.28 11.45
CA ARG A 16 -7.01 5.03 10.23
C ARG A 16 -7.40 3.69 9.61
N GLN A 17 -7.46 3.64 8.29
CA GLN A 17 -7.84 2.44 7.54
C GLN A 17 -6.58 1.77 6.99
N ALA A 18 -6.33 0.56 7.47
CA ALA A 18 -5.16 -0.20 7.10
C ALA A 18 -5.46 -1.70 7.07
N VAL A 19 -4.69 -2.43 6.25
CA VAL A 19 -4.78 -3.88 6.14
C VAL A 19 -3.50 -4.49 6.69
N LEU A 20 -3.64 -5.35 7.69
CA LEU A 20 -2.52 -6.15 8.21
C LEU A 20 -1.97 -7.04 7.11
N ILE A 21 -0.65 -7.08 6.96
CA ILE A 21 0.06 -7.97 6.05
C ILE A 21 0.31 -9.30 6.79
N PRO A 22 -0.31 -10.42 6.37
CA PRO A 22 0.01 -11.73 6.94
C PRO A 22 1.47 -12.10 6.68
N GLU A 23 2.07 -12.90 7.56
CA GLU A 23 3.45 -13.37 7.39
C GLU A 23 3.71 -14.04 6.04
N THR A 24 2.73 -14.80 5.53
CA THR A 24 2.80 -15.45 4.22
C THR A 24 2.89 -14.45 3.06
N GLU A 25 2.23 -13.30 3.18
CA GLU A 25 2.28 -12.22 2.21
C GLU A 25 3.56 -11.39 2.37
N ALA A 26 4.03 -11.19 3.60
CA ALA A 26 5.33 -10.57 3.87
C ALA A 26 6.46 -11.38 3.23
N LEU A 27 6.44 -12.71 3.34
CA LEU A 27 7.41 -13.59 2.68
C LEU A 27 7.39 -13.43 1.15
N ARG A 28 6.20 -13.46 0.52
CA ARG A 28 6.05 -13.32 -0.94
C ARG A 28 6.52 -11.96 -1.46
N ALA A 29 6.25 -10.92 -0.68
CA ALA A 29 6.68 -9.55 -0.99
C ALA A 29 8.12 -9.23 -0.52
N ASN A 30 8.86 -10.25 -0.06
CA ASN A 30 10.23 -10.12 0.44
C ASN A 30 10.37 -9.09 1.58
N LEU A 31 9.32 -8.89 2.38
CA LEU A 31 9.27 -7.99 3.52
C LEU A 31 9.88 -8.64 4.78
N ASP A 32 10.22 -7.80 5.76
CA ASP A 32 10.65 -8.28 7.06
C ASP A 32 9.47 -8.95 7.78
N ARG A 33 9.67 -10.20 8.21
CA ARG A 33 8.64 -11.05 8.83
C ARG A 33 8.64 -10.92 10.34
N ASP A 34 9.69 -10.36 10.92
CA ASP A 34 9.79 -10.10 12.37
C ASP A 34 9.02 -8.83 12.76
N LEU A 35 8.58 -8.06 11.77
CA LEU A 35 7.77 -6.86 11.94
C LEU A 35 6.29 -7.11 11.65
N ARG A 36 5.42 -6.52 12.47
CA ARG A 36 3.98 -6.44 12.18
C ARG A 36 3.74 -5.31 11.18
N LEU A 37 3.51 -5.65 9.92
CA LEU A 37 3.39 -4.68 8.82
C LEU A 37 1.94 -4.43 8.39
N TRP A 38 1.68 -3.21 7.96
CA TRP A 38 0.36 -2.74 7.52
C TRP A 38 0.46 -2.00 6.19
N VAL A 39 -0.51 -2.20 5.30
CA VAL A 39 -0.74 -1.34 4.14
C VAL A 39 -1.76 -0.28 4.52
N MET A 40 -1.41 1.01 4.43
CA MET A 40 -2.38 2.09 4.65
C MET A 40 -3.24 2.26 3.40
N VAL A 41 -4.54 1.97 3.49
CA VAL A 41 -5.46 1.98 2.34
C VAL A 41 -6.25 3.28 2.22
N ASP A 42 -6.16 4.14 3.22
CA ASP A 42 -6.66 5.52 3.22
C ASP A 42 -5.60 6.55 2.78
N GLU A 43 -4.41 6.12 2.42
CA GLU A 43 -3.35 6.96 1.87
C GLU A 43 -2.85 6.39 0.56
N LEU A 44 -3.08 7.10 -0.53
CA LEU A 44 -2.55 6.75 -1.84
C LEU A 44 -1.83 7.94 -2.45
N ASN A 45 -0.62 7.69 -2.94
CA ASN A 45 0.06 8.64 -3.83
C ASN A 45 -0.29 8.27 -5.27
N ALA A 46 -0.78 9.24 -6.03
CA ALA A 46 -0.99 9.08 -7.46
C ALA A 46 0.21 9.65 -8.20
N ASP A 47 0.89 8.81 -8.98
CA ASP A 47 2.09 9.18 -9.70
C ASP A 47 1.89 9.05 -11.22
N ILE A 48 2.45 10.01 -11.96
CA ILE A 48 2.51 10.02 -13.42
C ILE A 48 3.91 9.51 -13.77
N LEU A 49 3.96 8.30 -14.33
CA LEU A 49 5.16 7.53 -14.69
C LEU A 49 6.26 8.32 -15.42
N GLU A 50 5.92 9.44 -16.05
CA GLU A 50 6.83 10.27 -16.84
C GLU A 50 7.68 11.27 -16.02
N LYS A 51 7.37 11.54 -14.74
CA LYS A 51 8.09 12.57 -13.94
C LYS A 51 8.75 12.11 -12.64
N SER A 52 8.58 10.86 -12.24
CA SER A 52 9.13 10.41 -10.96
C SER A 52 10.61 10.01 -11.04
N TYR A 53 11.46 11.01 -10.78
CA TYR A 53 12.92 10.89 -10.59
C TYR A 53 13.33 10.25 -9.25
N THR A 54 12.39 9.80 -8.40
CA THR A 54 12.69 9.27 -7.05
C THR A 54 12.61 7.73 -6.93
N LEU A 55 12.19 7.04 -7.99
CA LEU A 55 12.26 5.57 -8.07
C LEU A 55 13.50 5.18 -8.87
N GLU A 56 14.67 5.27 -8.22
CA GLU A 56 15.98 4.96 -8.83
C GLU A 56 16.10 3.48 -9.23
N ASP A 57 15.39 2.59 -8.53
CA ASP A 57 15.24 1.17 -8.88
C ASP A 57 13.77 0.81 -9.02
N ARG A 58 13.35 0.49 -10.24
CA ARG A 58 11.95 0.13 -10.58
C ARG A 58 11.72 -1.37 -10.55
N THR A 59 12.70 -2.14 -10.09
CA THR A 59 12.59 -3.60 -10.00
C THR A 59 11.71 -3.96 -8.80
N PRO A 60 10.61 -4.70 -9.01
CA PRO A 60 9.79 -5.17 -7.89
C PRO A 60 10.64 -6.02 -6.94
N ARG A 61 10.70 -5.64 -5.66
CA ARG A 61 11.44 -6.40 -4.63
C ARG A 61 10.78 -7.75 -4.31
N GLY A 62 9.51 -7.87 -4.63
CA GLY A 62 8.64 -9.03 -4.43
C GLY A 62 7.21 -8.67 -4.85
N GLN A 63 6.28 -9.60 -4.66
CA GLN A 63 4.87 -9.40 -5.01
C GLN A 63 3.94 -10.05 -3.99
N PHE A 64 2.80 -9.43 -3.73
CA PHE A 64 1.73 -10.07 -2.97
C PHE A 64 1.00 -11.12 -3.83
N SER A 65 0.28 -12.02 -3.18
CA SER A 65 -0.63 -12.93 -3.88
C SER A 65 -1.78 -12.16 -4.54
N GLN A 66 -2.41 -12.77 -5.55
CA GLN A 66 -3.61 -12.20 -6.17
C GLN A 66 -4.73 -11.99 -5.14
N ALA A 67 -4.95 -12.97 -4.27
CA ALA A 67 -6.00 -12.91 -3.24
C ALA A 67 -5.79 -11.74 -2.27
N PHE A 68 -4.54 -11.50 -1.84
CA PHE A 68 -4.23 -10.35 -0.99
C PHE A 68 -4.34 -9.03 -1.75
N THR A 69 -3.92 -9.00 -3.02
CA THR A 69 -4.07 -7.83 -3.88
C THR A 69 -5.54 -7.45 -4.07
N ASP A 70 -6.42 -8.43 -4.34
CA ASP A 70 -7.86 -8.21 -4.46
C ASP A 70 -8.47 -7.67 -3.16
N LYS A 71 -7.99 -8.15 -2.00
CA LYS A 71 -8.37 -7.63 -0.68
C LYS A 71 -7.98 -6.16 -0.53
N LEU A 72 -6.77 -5.77 -0.94
CA LEU A 72 -6.32 -4.38 -0.90
C LEU A 72 -7.17 -3.49 -1.82
N ILE A 73 -7.48 -3.94 -3.03
CA ILE A 73 -8.32 -3.21 -3.99
C ILE A 73 -9.72 -2.96 -3.41
N ARG A 74 -10.33 -3.98 -2.80
CA ARG A 74 -11.63 -3.84 -2.11
C ARG A 74 -11.54 -2.83 -0.97
N ALA A 75 -10.55 -2.96 -0.09
CA ALA A 75 -10.37 -2.04 1.03
C ALA A 75 -10.20 -0.58 0.57
N VAL A 76 -9.39 -0.33 -0.45
CA VAL A 76 -9.24 1.02 -1.05
C VAL A 76 -10.56 1.53 -1.62
N THR A 77 -11.34 0.67 -2.27
CA THR A 77 -12.64 1.04 -2.86
C THR A 77 -13.64 1.42 -1.77
N ASP A 78 -13.69 0.67 -0.67
CA ASP A 78 -14.55 0.95 0.47
C ASP A 78 -14.18 2.27 1.15
N VAL A 79 -12.88 2.51 1.35
CA VAL A 79 -12.36 3.75 1.93
C VAL A 79 -12.64 4.96 1.01
N ARG A 80 -12.54 4.77 -0.30
CA ARG A 80 -12.94 5.79 -1.29
C ARG A 80 -14.44 6.09 -1.21
N ALA A 81 -15.27 5.06 -1.15
CA ALA A 81 -16.73 5.22 -1.06
C ALA A 81 -17.14 5.94 0.23
N ALA A 82 -16.40 5.73 1.33
CA ALA A 82 -16.57 6.43 2.60
C ALA A 82 -16.03 7.88 2.60
N GLY A 83 -15.39 8.35 1.52
CA GLY A 83 -14.79 9.69 1.45
C GLY A 83 -13.54 9.87 2.32
N MET A 84 -12.96 8.78 2.82
CA MET A 84 -11.82 8.79 3.75
C MET A 84 -10.46 8.67 3.03
N LEU A 85 -10.47 8.46 1.71
CA LEU A 85 -9.25 8.30 0.92
C LEU A 85 -8.51 9.63 0.75
N ARG A 86 -7.28 9.68 1.24
CA ARG A 86 -6.34 10.79 0.99
C ARG A 86 -5.50 10.47 -0.24
N LEU A 87 -5.74 11.22 -1.32
CA LEU A 87 -4.92 11.19 -2.53
C LEU A 87 -3.94 12.36 -2.50
N SER A 88 -2.64 12.06 -2.46
CA SER A 88 -1.61 13.07 -2.67
C SER A 88 -1.09 12.99 -4.10
N LYS A 89 -1.05 14.13 -4.79
CA LYS A 89 -0.40 14.27 -6.09
C LYS A 89 0.94 14.97 -5.86
N ARG A 90 2.03 14.31 -6.22
CA ARG A 90 3.34 14.97 -6.33
C ARG A 90 3.42 15.51 -7.77
N THR A 91 3.32 16.83 -7.92
CA THR A 91 3.41 17.55 -9.21
C THR A 91 4.84 17.94 -9.50
#